data_AF-A0A7S2GVY9-F1
#
_entry.id   AF-A0A7S2GVY9-F1
#
_cell.length_a   1.000
_cell.length_b   1.000
_cell.length_c   1.000
_cell.angle_alpha   90.00
_cell.angle_beta   90.00
_cell.angle_gamma   90.00
#
_symmetry.space_group_name_H-M   'P 1'
#
loop_
_entity.id
_entity.type
_entity.pdbx_description
1 polymer ?
#
loop_
_entity_poly.entity_id
_entity_poly.type
_entity_poly.pdbx_seq_one_letter_code
_entity_poly.pdbx_strand_id
1 'polypeptide(L)'
;AMNSGDVFILTTGEGIFQWNGSGSNPQERSMAATFCMSLANDWGSSKRSVSHVTFQEGVDDEEEGGAAAFWKHLPGERKLLGITIASITVKTSERGGDDKEVKAFVPTLYKLGEKKGSVSRVCRMYPGGEKPSVSKLLSDSVFFVDDGFKVQVWCG
;
A
#
# COMPACT_ATOMS: atom_id res chain seq x y z
N ALA A 1 -8.96 4.58 -4.30
CA ALA A 1 -9.97 4.08 -5.24
C ALA A 1 -9.23 3.40 -6.38
N MET A 2 -9.66 2.22 -6.82
CA MET A 2 -9.06 1.55 -7.98
C MET A 2 -9.72 2.02 -9.27
N ASN A 3 -8.95 2.06 -10.36
CA ASN A 3 -9.46 2.38 -11.69
C ASN A 3 -8.72 1.59 -12.77
N SER A 4 -9.38 1.35 -13.89
CA SER A 4 -8.86 0.56 -15.01
C SER A 4 -7.68 1.21 -15.74
N GLY A 5 -7.38 2.49 -15.49
CA GLY A 5 -6.27 3.22 -16.12
C GLY A 5 -4.91 3.03 -15.45
N ASP A 6 -4.87 2.50 -14.24
CA ASP A 6 -3.65 2.46 -13.41
C ASP A 6 -3.19 1.04 -13.07
N VAL A 7 -2.00 0.95 -12.49
CA VAL A 7 -1.45 -0.27 -11.89
C VAL A 7 -1.44 -0.15 -10.37
N PHE A 8 -1.95 -1.16 -9.68
CA PHE A 8 -2.03 -1.19 -8.23
C PHE A 8 -1.20 -2.35 -7.67
N ILE A 9 -0.50 -2.09 -6.56
CA ILE A 9 0.32 -3.08 -5.86
C ILE A 9 -0.25 -3.24 -4.45
N LEU A 10 -0.56 -4.47 -4.07
CA LEU A 10 -1.01 -4.82 -2.73
C LEU A 10 0.00 -5.78 -2.09
N THR A 11 0.48 -5.41 -0.91
CA THR A 11 1.42 -6.22 -0.14
C THR A 11 0.71 -6.77 1.09
N THR A 12 0.89 -8.06 1.36
CA THR A 12 0.22 -8.78 2.45
C THR A 12 1.19 -9.75 3.10
N GLY A 13 0.77 -10.39 4.21
CA GLY A 13 1.56 -11.49 4.79
C GLY A 13 1.64 -12.74 3.90
N GLU A 14 0.76 -12.86 2.89
CA GLU A 14 0.69 -14.01 1.96
C GLU A 14 1.57 -13.78 0.72
N GLY A 15 1.82 -12.53 0.34
CA GLY A 15 2.62 -12.19 -0.84
C GLY A 15 2.44 -10.75 -1.33
N ILE A 16 3.03 -10.47 -2.48
CA ILE A 16 2.94 -9.21 -3.23
C ILE A 16 2.11 -9.45 -4.48
N PHE A 17 1.09 -8.63 -4.68
CA PHE A 17 0.13 -8.74 -5.77
C PHE A 17 0.15 -7.47 -6.61
N GLN A 18 0.30 -7.61 -7.92
CA GLN A 18 0.25 -6.53 -8.90
C GLN A 18 -1.00 -6.72 -9.77
N TRP A 19 -1.96 -5.81 -9.64
CA TRP A 19 -3.11 -5.72 -10.52
C TRP A 19 -2.87 -4.66 -11.59
N ASN A 20 -2.98 -5.06 -12.85
CA ASN A 20 -2.85 -4.16 -13.99
C ASN A 20 -4.23 -3.83 -14.53
N GLY A 21 -4.62 -2.56 -14.49
CA GLY A 21 -5.83 -2.10 -15.16
C GLY A 21 -5.76 -2.32 -16.67
N SER A 22 -6.89 -2.57 -17.31
CA SER A 22 -7.03 -2.82 -18.76
C SER A 22 -6.58 -1.63 -19.62
N GLY A 23 -6.72 -0.41 -19.08
CA GLY A 23 -6.24 0.84 -19.66
C GLY A 23 -4.84 1.28 -19.23
N SER A 24 -4.15 0.51 -18.37
CA SER A 24 -2.80 0.87 -17.90
C SER A 24 -1.74 0.78 -19.00
N ASN A 25 -0.75 1.67 -18.97
CA ASN A 25 0.29 1.68 -19.99
C ASN A 25 1.41 0.65 -19.70
N PRO A 26 2.15 0.16 -20.73
CA PRO A 26 3.21 -0.82 -20.52
C PRO A 26 4.35 -0.35 -19.61
N GLN A 27 4.64 0.95 -19.60
CA GLN A 27 5.71 1.55 -18.81
C GLN A 27 5.40 1.48 -17.31
N GLU A 28 4.18 1.85 -16.89
CA GLU A 28 3.69 1.71 -15.52
C GLU A 28 3.72 0.27 -15.05
N ARG A 29 3.26 -0.66 -15.90
CA ARG A 29 3.29 -2.10 -15.61
C ARG A 29 4.71 -2.60 -15.37
N SER A 30 5.66 -2.15 -16.18
CA SER A 30 7.08 -2.49 -16.02
C SER A 30 7.67 -1.89 -14.74
N MET A 31 7.42 -0.61 -14.46
CA MET A 31 7.89 0.05 -13.23
C MET A 31 7.32 -0.61 -11.97
N ALA A 32 6.02 -0.96 -11.99
CA ALA A 32 5.37 -1.69 -10.91
C ALA A 32 6.01 -3.06 -10.67
N ALA A 33 6.30 -3.81 -11.74
CA ALA A 33 6.97 -5.10 -11.61
C ALA A 33 8.38 -4.96 -11.02
N THR A 34 9.15 -3.95 -11.46
CA THR A 34 10.46 -3.65 -10.85
C THR A 34 10.34 -3.32 -9.37
N PHE A 35 9.34 -2.54 -8.99
CA PHE A 35 9.10 -2.19 -7.59
C PHE A 35 8.71 -3.42 -6.75
N CYS A 36 7.83 -4.29 -7.25
CA CYS A 36 7.46 -5.56 -6.61
C CYS A 36 8.68 -6.46 -6.37
N MET A 37 9.59 -6.57 -7.34
CA MET A 37 10.83 -7.34 -7.18
C MET A 37 11.74 -6.75 -6.10
N SER A 38 11.86 -5.41 -6.03
CA SER A 38 12.61 -4.74 -4.97
C SER A 38 12.02 -5.05 -3.59
N LEU A 39 10.69 -4.95 -3.46
CA LEU A 39 9.98 -5.27 -2.22
C LEU A 39 10.17 -6.74 -1.81
N ALA A 40 10.08 -7.66 -2.77
CA ALA A 40 10.29 -9.09 -2.52
C ALA A 40 11.70 -9.38 -2.01
N ASN A 41 12.71 -8.68 -2.55
CA ASN A 41 14.10 -8.81 -2.11
C ASN A 41 14.31 -8.25 -0.69
N ASP A 42 13.74 -7.08 -0.41
CA ASP A 42 13.80 -6.45 0.91
C ASP A 42 13.15 -7.36 1.98
N TRP A 43 12.03 -8.00 1.64
CA TRP A 43 11.35 -8.94 2.51
C TRP A 43 12.05 -10.32 2.59
N GLY A 44 12.64 -10.79 1.49
CA GLY A 44 13.33 -12.07 1.40
C GLY A 44 14.54 -12.21 2.32
N SER A 45 15.13 -11.09 2.74
CA SER A 45 16.18 -11.04 3.78
C SER A 45 15.72 -11.63 5.12
N SER A 46 14.41 -11.83 5.33
CA SER A 46 13.84 -12.45 6.54
C SER A 46 13.59 -13.96 6.44
N LYS A 47 14.23 -14.69 5.50
CA LYS A 47 14.07 -16.15 5.27
C LYS A 47 12.68 -16.62 4.84
N ARG A 48 11.81 -15.73 4.36
CA ARG A 48 10.49 -16.08 3.81
C ARG A 48 10.53 -15.86 2.30
N SER A 49 10.32 -16.92 1.52
CA SER A 49 10.05 -16.75 0.10
C SER A 49 8.75 -15.97 -0.05
N VAL A 50 8.83 -14.79 -0.66
CA VAL A 50 7.67 -13.94 -0.94
C VAL A 50 7.27 -14.19 -2.38
N SER A 51 6.03 -14.60 -2.62
CA SER A 51 5.47 -14.71 -3.97
C SER A 51 5.14 -13.33 -4.52
N HIS A 52 5.51 -13.07 -5.76
CA HIS A 52 5.02 -11.94 -6.55
C HIS A 52 4.08 -12.48 -7.62
N VAL A 53 2.82 -12.07 -7.57
CA VAL A 53 1.79 -12.48 -8.52
C VAL A 53 1.30 -11.26 -9.30
N THR A 54 1.23 -11.38 -10.62
CA THR A 54 0.75 -10.33 -11.52
C THR A 54 -0.47 -10.84 -12.25
N PHE A 55 -1.50 -10.01 -12.38
CA PHE A 55 -2.74 -10.36 -13.05
C PHE A 55 -3.37 -9.12 -13.72
N GLN A 56 -4.07 -9.34 -14.83
CA GLN A 56 -4.59 -8.29 -15.71
C GLN A 56 -6.12 -8.24 -15.64
N GLU A 57 -6.67 -7.04 -15.46
CA GLU A 57 -8.12 -6.78 -15.50
C GLU A 57 -8.74 -7.34 -16.80
N GLY A 58 -9.79 -8.14 -16.65
CA GLY A 58 -10.53 -8.79 -17.73
C GLY A 58 -9.87 -10.02 -18.35
N VAL A 59 -8.67 -10.41 -17.90
CA VAL A 59 -7.93 -11.57 -18.42
C VAL A 59 -7.74 -12.63 -17.34
N ASP A 60 -7.24 -12.22 -16.18
CA ASP A 60 -6.83 -13.12 -15.09
C ASP A 60 -7.75 -12.98 -13.86
N ASP A 61 -9.00 -12.56 -14.06
CA ASP A 61 -10.00 -12.29 -13.00
C ASP A 61 -10.68 -13.57 -12.46
N GLU A 62 -9.99 -14.70 -12.49
CA GLU A 62 -10.56 -15.98 -12.07
C GLU A 62 -10.94 -15.97 -10.57
N GLU A 63 -12.00 -16.71 -10.22
CA GLU A 63 -12.48 -16.85 -8.84
C GLU A 63 -11.52 -17.65 -7.95
N GLU A 64 -10.47 -18.27 -8.54
CA GLU A 64 -9.41 -18.99 -7.85
C GLU A 64 -8.02 -18.49 -8.30
N GLY A 65 -7.05 -18.44 -7.38
CA GLY A 65 -5.67 -18.03 -7.68
C GLY A 65 -5.28 -16.63 -7.21
N GLY A 66 -4.37 -15.98 -7.95
CA GLY A 66 -3.73 -14.72 -7.55
C GLY A 66 -4.69 -13.55 -7.37
N ALA A 67 -5.66 -13.43 -8.28
CA ALA A 67 -6.69 -12.40 -8.22
C ALA A 67 -7.59 -12.57 -6.98
N ALA A 68 -8.05 -13.80 -6.71
CA ALA A 68 -8.87 -14.09 -5.53
C ALA A 68 -8.16 -13.72 -4.21
N ALA A 69 -6.86 -14.02 -4.11
CA ALA A 69 -6.06 -13.65 -2.93
C ALA A 69 -5.96 -12.12 -2.78
N PHE A 70 -5.76 -11.38 -3.86
CA PHE A 70 -5.77 -9.91 -3.85
C PHE A 70 -7.13 -9.36 -3.37
N TRP A 71 -8.23 -9.81 -3.96
CA TRP A 71 -9.57 -9.29 -3.67
C TRP A 71 -10.04 -9.61 -2.24
N LYS A 72 -9.63 -10.76 -1.67
CA LYS A 72 -9.88 -11.12 -0.27
C LYS A 72 -9.40 -10.05 0.72
N HIS A 73 -8.30 -9.37 0.39
CA HIS A 73 -7.66 -8.39 1.27
C HIS A 73 -8.18 -6.95 1.11
N LEU A 74 -8.95 -6.67 0.06
CA LEU A 74 -9.57 -5.35 -0.14
C LEU A 74 -11.01 -5.33 0.40
N PRO A 75 -11.51 -4.16 0.82
CA PRO A 75 -12.91 -4.00 1.16
C PRO A 75 -13.77 -4.04 -0.11
N GLY A 76 -14.11 -5.24 -0.59
CA GLY A 76 -15.29 -5.46 -1.43
C GLY A 76 -15.36 -6.84 -2.10
N GLU A 77 -16.37 -6.96 -2.97
CA GLU A 77 -16.92 -8.16 -3.62
C GLU A 77 -16.74 -9.52 -2.93
N ARG A 78 -17.47 -9.70 -1.82
CA ARG A 78 -17.59 -11.00 -1.15
C ARG A 78 -18.87 -11.67 -1.60
N LYS A 79 -18.78 -12.79 -2.31
CA LYS A 79 -19.93 -13.69 -2.51
C LYS A 79 -19.93 -14.72 -1.39
N LEU A 80 -21.04 -14.88 -0.68
CA LEU A 80 -21.24 -16.02 0.24
C LEU A 80 -22.43 -16.82 -0.30
N LEU A 81 -22.21 -18.11 -0.58
CA LEU A 81 -23.25 -18.99 -1.12
C LEU A 81 -23.91 -18.45 -2.41
N GLY A 82 -23.12 -17.83 -3.30
CA GLY A 82 -23.63 -17.25 -4.55
C GLY A 82 -24.33 -15.90 -4.40
N ILE A 83 -24.40 -15.33 -3.19
CA ILE A 83 -25.00 -14.02 -2.92
C ILE A 83 -23.91 -12.99 -2.76
N THR A 84 -23.95 -11.91 -3.56
CA THR A 84 -23.05 -10.76 -3.46
C THR A 84 -23.34 -9.94 -2.19
N ILE A 85 -22.38 -9.85 -1.27
CA ILE A 85 -22.48 -9.18 0.05
C ILE A 85 -21.72 -7.85 0.11
N ALA A 86 -20.77 -7.63 -0.80
CA ALA A 86 -20.14 -6.33 -1.09
C ALA A 86 -19.86 -6.27 -2.59
N SER A 87 -19.50 -5.13 -3.19
CA SER A 87 -19.07 -5.05 -4.61
C SER A 87 -17.93 -4.06 -4.77
N ILE A 88 -16.82 -4.45 -5.40
CA ILE A 88 -15.76 -3.51 -5.82
C ILE A 88 -16.09 -3.09 -7.23
N THR A 89 -16.70 -1.93 -7.39
CA THR A 89 -16.86 -1.33 -8.72
C THR A 89 -15.54 -0.65 -9.10
N VAL A 90 -14.72 -1.34 -9.89
CA VAL A 90 -13.56 -0.72 -10.56
C VAL A 90 -14.10 0.33 -11.53
N LYS A 91 -13.64 1.57 -11.38
CA LYS A 91 -14.08 2.67 -12.25
C LYS A 91 -13.24 2.70 -13.52
N THR A 92 -13.82 3.21 -14.60
CA THR A 92 -13.04 3.55 -15.80
C THR A 92 -11.99 4.63 -15.48
N SER A 93 -10.94 4.70 -16.29
CA SER A 93 -9.86 5.70 -16.17
C SER A 93 -10.37 7.15 -16.13
N GLU A 94 -11.51 7.45 -16.76
CA GLU A 94 -12.11 8.79 -16.76
C GLU A 94 -12.88 9.15 -15.47
N ARG A 95 -13.29 8.14 -14.69
CA ARG A 95 -14.15 8.29 -13.49
C ARG A 95 -13.46 7.89 -12.19
N GLY A 96 -12.29 7.26 -12.28
CA GLY A 96 -11.46 6.88 -11.16
C GLY A 96 -10.08 7.51 -11.31
N GLY A 97 -9.69 8.29 -10.31
CA GLY A 97 -8.50 9.14 -10.37
C GLY A 97 -8.90 10.57 -10.01
N ASP A 98 -8.40 11.09 -8.89
CA ASP A 98 -8.53 12.51 -8.55
C ASP A 98 -7.30 13.26 -9.09
N ASP A 99 -6.97 13.02 -10.36
CA ASP A 99 -5.74 13.49 -11.00
C ASP A 99 -5.68 15.01 -11.13
N LYS A 100 -6.83 15.66 -10.92
CA LYS A 100 -6.97 17.12 -10.97
C LYS A 100 -6.53 17.80 -9.67
N GLU A 101 -6.46 17.07 -8.55
CA GLU A 101 -6.05 17.60 -7.24
C GLU A 101 -5.03 16.69 -6.53
N VAL A 102 -3.90 16.39 -7.17
CA VAL A 102 -2.78 15.75 -6.46
C VAL A 102 -2.11 16.78 -5.54
N LYS A 103 -2.62 16.93 -4.32
CA LYS A 103 -1.83 17.56 -3.25
C LYS A 103 -0.67 16.64 -2.95
N ALA A 104 0.56 17.09 -3.20
CA ALA A 104 1.76 16.34 -2.84
C ALA A 104 1.63 15.85 -1.39
N PHE A 105 1.71 14.54 -1.16
CA PHE A 105 1.69 14.01 0.18
C PHE A 105 2.88 14.60 0.94
N VAL A 106 2.64 15.02 2.18
CA VAL A 106 3.63 15.71 2.98
C VAL A 106 4.11 14.78 4.08
N PRO A 107 5.30 14.17 3.95
CA PRO A 107 5.83 13.25 4.95
C PRO A 107 5.83 13.89 6.33
N THR A 108 5.29 13.16 7.30
CA THR A 108 5.05 13.68 8.63
C THR A 108 5.74 12.80 9.67
N LEU A 109 6.58 13.41 10.51
CA LEU A 109 7.17 12.76 11.68
C LEU A 109 6.27 12.90 12.90
N TYR A 110 6.09 11.80 13.61
CA TYR A 110 5.36 11.71 14.85
C TYR A 110 6.26 11.20 15.97
N LYS A 111 6.05 11.69 17.20
CA LYS A 111 6.61 11.13 18.43
C LYS A 111 5.52 10.44 19.23
N LEU A 112 5.81 9.23 19.69
CA LEU A 112 4.98 8.48 20.61
C LEU A 112 5.24 8.97 22.03
N GLY A 113 4.21 9.46 22.71
CA GLY A 113 4.23 9.76 24.14
C GLY A 113 3.78 8.55 24.95
N GLU A 114 4.48 8.23 26.03
CA GLU A 114 4.09 7.19 26.97
C GLU A 114 3.31 7.77 28.17
N LYS A 115 2.39 7.00 28.74
CA LYS A 115 1.82 7.23 30.08
C LYS A 115 1.55 5.89 30.72
N LYS A 116 2.27 5.58 31.81
CA LYS A 116 2.06 4.40 32.68
C LYS A 116 1.75 3.11 31.89
N GLY A 117 2.67 2.67 31.03
CA GLY A 117 2.53 1.38 30.33
C GLY A 117 1.49 1.34 29.20
N SER A 118 1.01 2.50 28.73
CA SER A 118 0.21 2.62 27.51
C SER A 118 0.62 3.83 26.69
N VAL A 119 0.49 3.70 25.36
CA VAL A 119 0.68 4.81 24.42
C VAL A 119 -0.35 5.88 24.74
N SER A 120 0.13 7.06 25.13
CA SER A 120 -0.72 8.08 25.73
C SER A 120 -1.14 9.13 24.72
N ARG A 121 -0.24 9.51 23.81
CA ARG A 121 -0.45 10.55 22.80
C ARG A 121 0.47 10.34 21.60
N VAL A 122 -0.03 10.69 20.42
CA VAL A 122 0.79 10.83 19.20
C VAL A 122 0.95 12.33 18.96
N CYS A 123 2.19 12.82 19.00
CA CYS A 123 2.50 14.23 18.76
C CYS A 123 3.08 14.40 17.36
N ARG A 124 2.38 15.16 16.50
CA ARG A 124 2.89 15.56 15.18
C ARG A 124 4.04 16.54 15.37
N MET A 125 5.25 16.15 14.98
CA MET A 125 6.46 16.95 15.19
C MET A 125 6.84 17.78 13.97
N TYR A 126 6.51 17.31 12.78
CA TYR A 126 6.96 17.95 11.56
C TYR A 126 5.90 17.84 10.46
N PRO A 127 5.10 18.89 10.20
CA PRO A 127 4.06 18.86 9.19
C PRO A 127 4.57 19.03 7.74
N GLY A 128 5.90 19.09 7.54
CA GLY A 128 6.62 18.88 6.28
C GLY A 128 7.15 20.12 5.56
N GLY A 129 7.83 19.86 4.43
CA GLY A 129 8.60 20.83 3.61
C GLY A 129 10.02 20.33 3.30
N GLU A 130 10.70 19.76 4.30
CA GLU A 130 12.01 19.12 4.17
C GLU A 130 12.05 17.79 4.93
N LYS A 131 12.99 16.90 4.61
CA LYS A 131 13.14 15.62 5.33
C LYS A 131 13.50 15.93 6.81
N PRO A 132 12.78 15.35 7.80
CA PRO A 132 13.09 15.59 9.20
C PRO A 132 14.53 15.15 9.50
N SER A 133 15.31 16.03 10.14
CA SER A 133 16.69 15.75 10.49
C SER A 133 16.79 14.62 11.52
N VAL A 134 17.71 13.68 11.31
CA VAL A 134 18.03 12.58 12.22
C VAL A 134 18.37 13.10 13.63
N SER A 135 18.92 14.31 13.74
CA SER A 135 19.20 14.98 15.01
C SER A 135 17.98 15.17 15.93
N LYS A 136 16.75 15.04 15.40
CA LYS A 136 15.50 15.15 16.16
C LYS A 136 15.03 13.83 16.78
N LEU A 137 15.67 12.71 16.44
CA LEU A 137 15.36 11.39 16.98
C LEU A 137 16.13 11.20 18.30
N LEU A 138 15.39 11.22 19.42
CA LEU A 138 15.92 11.11 20.77
C LEU A 138 15.96 9.66 21.24
N SER A 139 17.11 9.16 21.71
CA SER A 139 17.32 7.74 22.07
C SER A 139 16.47 7.22 23.25
N ASP A 140 15.63 8.05 23.85
CA ASP A 140 14.73 7.69 24.94
C ASP A 140 13.26 7.63 24.51
N SER A 141 13.00 7.67 23.20
CA SER A 141 11.69 7.95 22.64
C SER A 141 11.44 7.10 21.40
N VAL A 142 10.15 6.84 21.11
CA VAL A 142 9.73 6.17 19.88
C VAL A 142 9.16 7.22 18.93
N PHE A 143 9.56 7.12 17.66
CA PHE A 143 9.08 7.99 16.59
C PHE A 143 8.58 7.15 15.43
N PHE A 144 7.69 7.70 14.63
CA PHE A 144 7.36 7.11 13.34
C PHE A 144 7.18 8.17 12.27
N VAL A 145 7.58 7.87 11.05
CA VAL A 145 7.37 8.71 9.88
C VAL A 145 6.34 8.03 8.99
N ASP A 146 5.34 8.79 8.55
CA ASP A 146 4.42 8.40 7.49
C ASP A 146 4.81 9.21 6.24
N ASP A 147 5.24 8.52 5.18
CA ASP A 147 5.58 9.12 3.89
C ASP A 147 4.47 8.98 2.83
N GLY A 148 3.30 8.47 3.24
CA GLY A 148 2.13 8.28 2.39
C GLY A 148 2.10 6.90 1.71
N PHE A 149 3.21 6.17 1.74
CA PHE A 149 3.34 4.83 1.16
C PHE A 149 3.77 3.79 2.20
N LYS A 150 4.58 4.18 3.18
CA LYS A 150 5.02 3.34 4.30
C LYS A 150 5.08 4.14 5.60
N VAL A 151 4.84 3.43 6.69
CA VAL A 151 5.12 3.92 8.04
C VAL A 151 6.40 3.27 8.55
N GLN A 152 7.42 4.07 8.85
CA GLN A 152 8.66 3.58 9.45
C GLN A 152 8.72 3.97 10.91
N VAL A 153 8.99 3.02 11.79
CA VAL A 153 9.11 3.25 13.24
C VAL A 153 10.58 3.24 13.63
N TRP A 154 11.00 4.26 14.36
CA TRP A 154 12.31 4.35 14.98
C TRP A 154 12.14 4.19 16.50
N CYS A 155 12.88 3.26 17.08
CA CYS A 155 12.94 3.01 18.51
C CYS A 155 14.32 3.46 18.99
N GLY A 156 14.34 4.49 19.84
CA GLY A 156 15.55 5.04 20.44
C GLY A 156 16.28 4.10 21.38
#